data_AF-A0A087TFB8-F1
#
_entry.id   AF-A0A087TFB8-F1
#
_cell.length_a   1.000
_cell.length_b   1.000
_cell.length_c   1.000
_cell.angle_alpha   90.00
_cell.angle_beta   90.00
_cell.angle_gamma   90.00
#
_symmetry.space_group_name_H-M   'P 1'
#
loop_
_entity.id
_entity.type
_entity.pdbx_description
1 polymer ?
#
loop_
_entity_poly.entity_id
_entity_poly.type
_entity_poly.pdbx_seq_one_letter_code
_entity_poly.pdbx_strand_id
1 'polypeptide(L)'
;DLKTEENECTRSLLFSFHNISKNKPQDTYTFELTTDGITYKVSNCTPAIHDLEILLDDLNKTNDLTAFVVKVRKSFSALHLN
;
A
#
# COMPACT_ATOMS: atom_id res chain seq x y z
N ASP A 1 1.99 -20.29 -32.69
CA ASP A 1 2.35 -19.88 -31.31
C ASP A 1 2.08 -18.41 -31.08
N LEU A 2 0.81 -18.08 -30.85
CA LEU A 2 0.42 -16.75 -30.37
C LEU A 2 0.44 -16.83 -28.85
N LYS A 3 1.49 -16.30 -28.23
CA LYS A 3 1.47 -15.96 -26.81
C LYS A 3 0.50 -14.79 -26.68
N THR A 4 -0.74 -15.09 -26.32
CA THR A 4 -1.65 -14.07 -25.81
C THR A 4 -1.02 -13.57 -24.51
N GLU A 5 -0.40 -12.40 -24.54
CA GLU A 5 -0.17 -11.62 -23.33
C GLU A 5 -1.56 -11.28 -22.79
N GLU A 6 -2.09 -12.18 -21.97
CA GLU A 6 -3.23 -11.87 -21.12
C GLU A 6 -2.75 -10.76 -20.19
N ASN A 7 -3.10 -9.53 -20.56
CA ASN A 7 -2.99 -8.37 -19.71
C ASN A 7 -3.95 -8.61 -18.55
N GLU A 8 -3.50 -9.36 -17.56
CA GLU A 8 -4.30 -9.75 -16.40
C GLU A 8 -4.72 -8.46 -15.71
N CYS A 9 -6.00 -8.11 -15.84
CA CYS A 9 -6.62 -7.01 -15.12
C CYS A 9 -6.69 -7.43 -13.65
N THR A 10 -5.55 -7.38 -12.97
CA THR A 10 -5.45 -7.54 -11.53
C THR A 10 -6.21 -6.37 -10.94
N ARG A 11 -7.40 -6.65 -10.45
CA ARG A 11 -8.23 -5.64 -9.78
C ARG A 11 -7.48 -5.22 -8.52
N SER A 12 -6.87 -4.04 -8.55
CA SER A 12 -6.18 -3.45 -7.41
C SER A 12 -7.06 -2.40 -6.73
N LEU A 13 -6.86 -2.25 -5.43
CA LEU A 13 -7.41 -1.15 -4.66
C LEU A 13 -6.31 -0.12 -4.44
N LEU A 14 -6.50 1.07 -4.99
CA LEU A 14 -5.61 2.22 -4.73
C LEU A 14 -6.02 2.88 -3.41
N PHE A 15 -5.13 2.82 -2.42
CA PHE A 15 -5.23 3.62 -1.20
C PHE A 15 -4.50 4.93 -1.43
N SER A 16 -5.18 6.04 -1.17
CA SER A 16 -4.65 7.39 -1.35
C SER A 16 -4.85 8.21 -0.08
N PHE A 17 -3.74 8.66 0.51
CA PHE A 17 -3.73 9.49 1.70
C PHE A 17 -3.32 10.91 1.35
N HIS A 18 -4.06 11.85 1.94
CA HIS A 18 -3.74 13.27 1.95
C HIS A 18 -3.51 13.73 3.39
N ASN A 19 -3.08 14.97 3.56
CA ASN A 19 -2.83 15.57 4.87
C ASN A 19 -1.88 14.75 5.74
N ILE A 20 -0.84 14.18 5.11
CA ILE A 20 0.25 13.47 5.80
C ILE A 20 1.31 14.49 6.23
N SER A 21 1.86 15.24 5.26
CA SER A 21 2.76 16.35 5.53
C SER A 21 1.96 17.60 5.88
N LYS A 22 2.22 18.18 7.06
CA LYS A 22 1.63 19.48 7.46
C LYS A 22 2.11 20.63 6.56
N ASN A 23 3.34 20.53 6.05
CA ASN A 23 3.94 21.55 5.18
C ASN A 23 3.37 21.50 3.76
N LYS A 24 2.94 20.32 3.31
CA LYS A 24 2.39 20.07 1.98
C LYS A 24 1.16 19.16 2.08
N PRO A 25 0.01 19.66 2.56
CA PRO A 25 -1.18 18.84 2.80
C PRO A 25 -1.81 18.24 1.53
N GLN A 26 -1.50 18.82 0.38
CA GLN A 26 -1.97 18.37 -0.94
C GLN A 26 -1.15 17.21 -1.51
N ASP A 27 0.03 16.93 -0.95
CA ASP A 27 0.84 15.80 -1.41
C ASP A 27 0.09 14.48 -1.18
N THR A 28 0.14 13.60 -2.18
CA THR A 28 -0.54 12.31 -2.17
C THR A 28 0.44 11.19 -1.85
N TYR A 29 0.01 10.28 -0.98
CA TYR A 29 0.77 9.11 -0.57
C TYR A 29 -0.07 7.89 -0.89
N THR A 30 0.46 6.96 -1.65
CA THR A 30 -0.32 5.87 -2.22
C THR A 30 0.31 4.51 -2.03
N PHE A 31 -0.55 3.49 -2.01
CA PHE A 31 -0.16 2.12 -2.31
C PHE A 31 -1.33 1.41 -2.99
N GLU A 32 -1.02 0.39 -3.78
CA GLU A 32 -2.03 -0.46 -4.40
C GLU A 32 -2.04 -1.82 -3.70
N LEU A 33 -3.23 -2.28 -3.34
CA LEU A 33 -3.43 -3.59 -2.72
C LEU A 33 -4.12 -4.52 -3.71
N THR A 34 -3.54 -5.68 -3.93
CA THR A 34 -4.14 -6.78 -4.68
C THR A 34 -4.28 -8.00 -3.79
N THR A 35 -5.18 -8.92 -4.16
CA THR A 35 -5.33 -10.21 -3.48
C THR A 35 -5.70 -11.29 -4.47
N ASP A 36 -5.20 -12.51 -4.24
CA ASP A 36 -5.65 -13.73 -4.92
C ASP A 36 -6.79 -14.44 -4.15
N GLY A 37 -7.36 -13.79 -3.14
CA GLY A 37 -8.38 -14.34 -2.25
C GLY A 37 -7.83 -15.05 -1.02
N ILE A 38 -6.52 -15.28 -0.95
CA ILE A 38 -5.84 -15.92 0.18
C ILE A 38 -4.78 -14.99 0.76
N THR A 39 -4.00 -14.36 -0.10
CA THR A 39 -2.90 -13.49 0.27
C THR A 39 -3.09 -12.09 -0.29
N TYR A 40 -2.63 -11.11 0.47
CA TYR A 40 -2.50 -9.72 0.06
C TYR A 40 -1.12 -9.47 -0.51
N LYS A 41 -1.05 -8.66 -1.56
CA LYS A 41 0.18 -8.13 -2.15
C LYS A 41 0.06 -6.63 -2.32
N VAL A 42 1.15 -5.92 -2.07
CA VAL A 42 1.22 -4.48 -2.33
C VAL A 42 2.03 -4.23 -3.60
N SER A 43 1.46 -3.47 -4.53
CA SER A 43 2.16 -2.87 -5.66
C SER A 43 2.26 -1.35 -5.47
N ASN A 44 3.26 -0.73 -6.12
CA ASN A 44 3.32 0.73 -6.31
C ASN A 44 3.11 1.59 -5.04
N CYS A 45 3.96 1.42 -4.02
CA CYS A 45 3.96 2.28 -2.83
C CYS A 45 4.79 3.55 -3.05
N THR A 46 4.15 4.71 -2.99
CA THR A 46 4.79 6.01 -3.24
C THR A 46 4.41 7.02 -2.16
N PRO A 47 5.39 7.62 -1.44
CA PRO A 47 6.81 7.26 -1.39
C PRO A 47 7.03 5.86 -0.81
N ALA A 48 8.22 5.26 -1.01
CA ALA A 48 8.54 3.99 -0.39
C ALA A 48 8.61 4.12 1.15
N ILE A 49 8.05 3.14 1.88
CA ILE A 49 8.21 3.01 3.33
C ILE A 49 9.01 1.75 3.65
N HIS A 50 9.95 1.86 4.58
CA HIS A 50 10.95 0.81 4.87
C HIS A 50 10.35 -0.43 5.55
N ASP A 51 9.22 -0.27 6.23
CA ASP A 51 8.56 -1.30 7.02
C ASP A 51 7.43 -2.01 6.25
N LEU A 52 7.23 -1.70 4.96
CA LEU A 52 6.09 -2.20 4.18
C LEU A 52 5.98 -3.73 4.19
N GLU A 53 7.10 -4.44 4.02
CA GLU A 53 7.12 -5.91 3.99
C GLU A 53 6.66 -6.51 5.33
N ILE A 54 7.11 -5.93 6.45
CA ILE A 54 6.72 -6.36 7.79
C ILE A 54 5.22 -6.12 8.01
N LEU A 55 4.72 -4.96 7.59
CA LEU A 55 3.30 -4.63 7.67
C LEU A 55 2.43 -5.58 6.83
N LEU A 56 2.92 -5.96 5.64
CA LEU A 56 2.23 -6.88 4.73
C LEU A 56 2.23 -8.31 5.28
N ASP A 57 3.32 -8.76 5.90
CA ASP A 57 3.39 -10.04 6.60
C ASP A 57 2.41 -10.09 7.77
N ASP A 58 2.30 -9.02 8.55
CA ASP A 58 1.32 -8.89 9.62
C ASP A 58 -0.11 -8.98 9.06
N LEU A 59 -0.40 -8.24 7.98
CA LEU A 59 -1.71 -8.27 7.32
C LEU A 59 -2.08 -9.68 6.86
N ASN A 60 -1.16 -10.39 6.23
CA ASN A 60 -1.40 -11.76 5.75
C ASN A 60 -1.59 -12.78 6.90
N LYS A 61 -1.04 -12.50 8.09
CA LYS A 61 -1.22 -13.36 9.28
C LYS A 61 -2.53 -13.08 10.01
N THR A 62 -2.93 -11.81 10.11
CA THR A 62 -4.06 -11.39 10.96
C THR A 62 -5.34 -11.13 10.20
N ASN A 63 -5.25 -10.89 8.88
CA ASN A 63 -6.32 -10.37 8.05
C ASN A 63 -6.90 -9.03 8.56
N ASP A 64 -6.13 -8.27 9.36
CA ASP A 64 -6.56 -6.99 9.91
C ASP A 64 -6.18 -5.83 8.99
N LEU A 65 -7.00 -5.63 7.95
CA LEU A 65 -6.82 -4.55 6.97
C LEU A 65 -6.89 -3.16 7.63
N THR A 66 -7.70 -2.99 8.68
CA THR A 66 -7.81 -1.73 9.40
C THR A 66 -6.50 -1.37 10.10
N ALA A 67 -5.92 -2.30 10.86
CA ALA A 67 -4.64 -2.09 11.52
C ALA A 67 -3.51 -1.85 10.51
N PHE A 68 -3.51 -2.59 9.39
CA PHE A 68 -2.55 -2.39 8.31
C PHE A 68 -2.59 -0.95 7.76
N VAL A 69 -3.78 -0.46 7.35
CA VAL A 69 -3.95 0.89 6.81
C VAL A 69 -3.52 1.97 7.82
N VAL A 70 -3.83 1.78 9.11
CA VAL A 70 -3.41 2.70 10.17
C VAL A 70 -1.89 2.72 10.33
N LYS A 71 -1.23 1.56 10.31
CA LYS A 71 0.23 1.46 10.41
C LYS A 71 0.91 2.09 9.19
N VAL A 72 0.46 1.79 7.97
CA VAL A 72 0.98 2.41 6.73
C VAL A 72 0.87 3.94 6.80
N ARG A 73 -0.28 4.48 7.24
CA ARG A 73 -0.44 5.93 7.42
C ARG A 73 0.58 6.52 8.40
N LYS A 74 0.85 5.83 9.51
CA LYS A 74 1.88 6.25 10.49
C LYS A 74 3.27 6.25 9.87
N SER A 75 3.62 5.23 9.08
CA SER A 75 4.91 5.14 8.39
C SER A 75 5.09 6.28 7.38
N PHE A 76 4.04 6.63 6.62
CA PHE A 76 4.07 7.83 5.78
C PHE A 76 4.25 9.11 6.59
N SER A 77 3.57 9.26 7.74
CA SER A 77 3.77 10.43 8.61
C SER A 77 5.19 10.52 9.16
N ALA A 78 5.83 9.38 9.45
CA ALA A 78 7.19 9.34 9.98
C ALA A 78 8.25 9.86 8.97
N LEU A 79 7.96 9.83 7.67
CA LEU A 79 8.84 10.42 6.64
C LEU A 79 8.99 11.95 6.74
N HIS A 80 8.14 12.60 7.54
CA HIS A 80 8.12 14.05 7.71
C HIS A 80 8.40 14.50 9.15
N LEU A 81 8.79 13.56 10.02
CA LEU A 81 9.28 13.88 11.35
C LEU A 81 10.76 14.25 11.24
N ASN A 82 11.02 15.57 11.18
CA ASN A 82 12.32 16.19 11.43
C ASN A 82 12.22 17.01 12.71
#